data_AF-A0A8S3ZPK3-F1
#
_entry.id   AF-A0A8S3ZPK3-F1
#
_cell.length_a   1.000
_cell.length_b   1.000
_cell.length_c   1.000
_cell.angle_alpha   90.00
_cell.angle_beta   90.00
_cell.angle_gamma   90.00
#
_symmetry.space_group_name_H-M   'P 1'
#
loop_
_entity.id
_entity.type
_entity.pdbx_description
1 polymer ?
#
loop_
_entity_poly.entity_id
_entity_poly.type
_entity_poly.pdbx_seq_one_letter_code
_entity_poly.pdbx_strand_id
1 'polypeptide(L)'
;MSLELVSRCLELDVEPVPAAGKKKKKDQATGSKNAMNFILTDRQGVWKGLRKLQKKQRKEVAEKRKKQKIKSAIEKYQENIHDHTEASVEALQRLTELGKVDDLVAEKILYKQPCKLSRDVKEEVSQPVKSVFTEADFDKFEKEYRPK
;
A
#
# COMPACT_ATOMS: atom_id res chain seq x y z
N MET A 1 -12.70 -40.02 16.63
CA MET A 1 -12.08 -38.94 15.83
C MET A 1 -11.05 -38.22 16.68
N SER A 2 -9.84 -37.97 16.18
CA SER A 2 -8.78 -37.36 17.00
C SER A 2 -8.96 -35.84 17.12
N LEU A 3 -8.70 -35.31 18.31
CA LEU A 3 -8.83 -33.89 18.63
C LEU A 3 -7.87 -33.02 17.79
N GLU A 4 -6.74 -33.58 17.36
CA GLU A 4 -5.79 -32.98 16.43
C GLU A 4 -6.36 -32.79 15.02
N LEU A 5 -7.14 -33.77 14.53
CA LEU A 5 -7.79 -33.65 13.21
C LEU A 5 -8.88 -32.59 13.25
N VAL A 6 -9.68 -32.58 14.31
CA VAL A 6 -10.76 -31.58 14.49
C VAL A 6 -10.19 -30.17 14.64
N SER A 7 -9.11 -29.98 15.41
CA SER A 7 -8.47 -28.67 15.59
C SER A 7 -7.82 -28.15 14.31
N ARG A 8 -7.21 -29.02 13.49
CA ARG A 8 -6.66 -28.61 12.18
C ARG A 8 -7.75 -28.27 11.18
N CYS A 9 -8.84 -29.03 11.11
CA CYS A 9 -9.94 -28.76 10.19
C CYS A 9 -10.72 -27.48 10.54
N LEU A 10 -10.69 -27.06 11.81
CA LEU A 10 -11.38 -25.86 12.29
C LEU A 10 -10.43 -24.68 12.55
N GLU A 11 -9.16 -24.80 12.17
CA GLU A 11 -8.11 -23.78 12.39
C GLU A 11 -8.08 -23.23 13.84
N LEU A 12 -8.35 -24.09 14.81
CA LEU A 12 -8.36 -23.67 16.22
C LEU A 12 -6.91 -23.57 16.72
N ASP A 13 -6.54 -22.42 17.28
CA ASP A 13 -5.23 -22.11 17.90
C ASP A 13 -4.97 -22.88 19.22
N VAL A 14 -5.44 -24.12 19.32
CA VAL A 14 -5.21 -24.99 20.46
C VAL A 14 -3.97 -25.83 20.18
N GLU A 15 -2.82 -25.44 20.72
CA GLU A 15 -1.64 -26.31 20.71
C GLU A 15 -1.95 -27.60 21.48
N PRO A 16 -1.69 -28.78 20.89
CA PRO A 16 -1.92 -30.04 21.59
C PRO A 16 -0.95 -30.15 22.77
N VAL A 17 -1.50 -30.30 23.98
CA VAL A 17 -0.71 -30.60 25.18
C VAL A 17 -0.04 -31.97 24.97
N PRO A 18 1.30 -32.07 24.94
CA PRO A 18 1.95 -33.34 24.70
C PRO A 18 1.69 -34.29 25.88
N ALA A 19 1.21 -35.49 25.58
CA ALA A 19 1.15 -36.58 26.55
C ALA A 19 2.52 -36.77 27.22
N ALA A 20 2.51 -36.79 28.54
CA ALA A 20 3.71 -36.86 29.38
C ALA A 20 4.59 -38.05 28.97
N GLY A 21 5.83 -37.79 28.54
CA GLY A 21 6.81 -38.88 28.38
C GLY A 21 7.99 -38.65 27.45
N LYS A 22 7.99 -37.65 26.55
CA LYS A 22 9.12 -37.44 25.64
C LYS A 22 9.76 -36.06 25.83
N LYS A 23 10.94 -36.04 26.45
CA LYS A 23 11.85 -34.88 26.49
C LYS A 23 12.26 -34.55 25.05
N LYS A 24 11.50 -33.69 24.37
CA LYS A 24 11.95 -33.07 23.13
C LYS A 24 13.09 -32.11 23.47
N LYS A 25 14.21 -32.22 22.75
CA LYS A 25 15.23 -31.16 22.72
C LYS A 25 14.51 -29.85 22.43
N LYS A 26 14.88 -28.81 23.16
CA LYS A 26 14.28 -27.48 23.10
C LYS A 26 14.62 -26.85 21.75
N ASP A 27 13.90 -27.24 20.71
CA ASP A 27 13.88 -26.50 19.46
C ASP A 27 13.35 -25.11 19.79
N GLN A 28 14.19 -24.14 19.46
CA GLN A 28 13.94 -22.73 19.73
C GLN A 28 12.62 -22.34 19.08
N ALA A 29 11.75 -21.75 19.90
CA ALA A 29 10.51 -21.07 19.54
C ALA A 29 10.45 -20.66 18.05
N THR A 30 9.72 -21.45 17.27
CA THR A 30 9.19 -21.12 15.96
C THR A 30 8.38 -19.82 16.09
N GLY A 31 8.95 -18.70 15.68
CA GLY A 31 8.23 -17.42 15.64
C GLY A 31 9.11 -16.17 15.74
N SER A 32 10.33 -16.27 16.26
CA SER A 32 11.30 -15.17 16.18
C SER A 32 12.36 -15.54 15.16
N LYS A 33 12.25 -15.00 13.94
CA LYS A 33 13.37 -15.00 12.98
C LYS A 33 14.58 -14.44 13.73
N ASN A 34 15.53 -15.32 14.08
CA ASN A 34 16.74 -14.92 14.81
C ASN A 34 17.50 -13.94 13.90
N ALA A 35 17.34 -12.64 14.14
CA ALA A 35 18.03 -11.57 13.42
C ALA A 35 19.56 -11.76 13.42
N MET A 36 20.08 -12.56 14.37
CA MET A 36 21.47 -13.01 14.42
C MET A 36 21.92 -13.77 13.17
N ASN A 37 21.04 -14.58 12.56
CA ASN A 37 21.41 -15.42 11.41
C ASN A 37 21.62 -14.60 10.13
N PHE A 38 21.20 -13.33 10.11
CA PHE A 38 21.35 -12.42 8.96
C PHE A 38 22.55 -11.47 9.11
N ILE A 39 23.27 -11.50 10.23
CA ILE A 39 24.42 -10.63 10.48
C ILE A 39 25.69 -11.38 10.07
N LEU A 40 26.25 -11.04 8.91
CA LEU A 40 27.47 -11.62 8.35
C LEU A 40 28.77 -11.08 8.99
N THR A 41 28.70 -10.58 10.23
CA THR A 41 29.86 -9.95 10.89
C THR A 41 30.11 -10.55 12.28
N ASP A 42 31.37 -10.86 12.56
CA ASP A 42 31.81 -11.43 13.85
C ASP A 42 32.20 -10.36 14.88
N ARG A 43 31.82 -9.11 14.63
CA ARG A 43 32.12 -7.99 15.54
C ARG A 43 31.35 -8.16 16.84
N GLN A 44 32.05 -8.47 17.93
CA GLN A 44 31.46 -8.65 19.26
C GLN A 44 30.60 -7.47 19.72
N GLY A 45 30.93 -6.24 19.32
CA GLY A 45 30.14 -5.04 19.63
C GLY A 45 28.72 -5.08 19.04
N VAL A 46 28.59 -5.56 17.80
CA VAL A 46 27.30 -5.72 17.10
C VAL A 46 26.44 -6.75 17.82
N TRP A 47 27.05 -7.87 18.22
CA TRP A 47 26.37 -8.94 18.96
C TRP A 47 25.90 -8.49 20.35
N LYS A 48 26.74 -7.73 21.08
CA LYS A 48 26.36 -7.11 22.36
C LYS A 48 25.20 -6.12 22.19
N GLY A 49 25.21 -5.32 21.12
CA GLY A 49 24.13 -4.38 20.78
C GLY A 49 22.82 -5.11 20.50
N LEU A 50 22.85 -6.13 19.64
CA LEU A 50 21.67 -6.92 19.29
C LEU A 50 21.09 -7.65 20.51
N ARG A 51 21.95 -8.22 21.37
CA ARG A 51 21.50 -8.90 22.58
C ARG A 51 20.83 -7.94 23.57
N LYS A 52 21.32 -6.71 23.68
CA LYS A 52 20.66 -5.65 24.46
C LYS A 52 19.29 -5.29 23.87
N LEU A 53 19.19 -5.15 22.56
CA LEU A 53 17.94 -4.83 21.87
C LEU A 53 16.89 -5.93 22.05
N GLN A 54 17.26 -7.20 21.82
CA GLN A 54 16.36 -8.34 22.04
C GLN A 54 15.90 -8.43 23.50
N LYS A 55 16.79 -8.14 24.46
CA LYS A 55 16.43 -8.13 25.90
C LYS A 55 15.43 -7.02 26.22
N LYS A 56 15.58 -5.83 25.64
CA LYS A 56 14.61 -4.73 25.77
C LYS A 56 13.25 -5.11 25.18
N GLN A 57 13.23 -5.60 23.93
CA GLN A 57 12.00 -6.01 23.26
C GLN A 57 11.24 -7.10 24.04
N ARG A 58 11.95 -8.11 24.58
CA ARG A 58 11.33 -9.15 25.41
C ARG A 58 10.70 -8.59 26.69
N LYS A 59 11.37 -7.63 27.35
CA LYS A 59 10.83 -6.94 28.53
C LYS A 59 9.59 -6.14 28.17
N GLU A 60 9.63 -5.36 27.09
CA GLU A 60 8.50 -4.58 26.62
C GLU A 60 7.29 -5.45 26.27
N VAL A 61 7.49 -6.58 25.57
CA VAL A 61 6.41 -7.53 25.27
C VAL A 61 5.84 -8.13 26.55
N ALA A 62 6.69 -8.51 27.51
CA ALA A 62 6.24 -9.05 28.79
C ALA A 62 5.45 -8.01 29.61
N GLU A 63 5.89 -6.75 29.65
CA GLU A 63 5.16 -5.67 30.30
C GLU A 63 3.84 -5.34 29.60
N LYS A 64 3.83 -5.30 28.26
CA LYS A 64 2.61 -5.13 27.47
C LYS A 64 1.60 -6.24 27.76
N ARG A 65 2.05 -7.51 27.82
CA ARG A 65 1.20 -8.65 28.18
C ARG A 65 0.68 -8.57 29.62
N LYS A 66 1.50 -8.10 30.57
CA LYS A 66 1.05 -7.88 31.97
C LYS A 66 0.02 -6.75 32.09
N LYS A 67 0.16 -5.70 31.27
CA LYS A 67 -0.76 -4.55 31.25
C LYS A 67 -2.04 -4.84 30.46
N GLN A 68 -1.98 -5.73 29.47
CA GLN A 68 -3.18 -6.28 28.85
C GLN A 68 -3.91 -7.16 29.86
N LYS A 69 -4.92 -6.58 30.50
CA LYS A 69 -5.99 -7.38 31.11
C LYS A 69 -6.54 -8.26 30.00
N ILE A 70 -6.56 -9.57 30.20
CA ILE A 70 -7.19 -10.51 29.26
C ILE A 70 -8.69 -10.18 29.32
N LYS A 71 -9.12 -9.25 28.47
CA LYS A 71 -10.54 -8.91 28.35
C LYS A 71 -11.26 -10.13 27.83
N SER A 72 -12.36 -10.48 28.48
CA SER A 72 -13.22 -11.56 28.02
C SER A 72 -13.70 -11.26 26.59
N ALA A 73 -14.03 -12.30 25.81
CA ALA A 73 -14.58 -12.10 24.46
C ALA A 73 -15.84 -11.21 24.48
N ILE A 74 -16.59 -11.26 25.59
CA ILE A 74 -17.78 -10.46 25.85
C ILE A 74 -17.43 -8.98 26.06
N GLU A 75 -16.40 -8.67 26.84
CA GLU A 75 -15.92 -7.28 27.03
C GLU A 75 -15.40 -6.68 25.72
N LYS A 76 -14.71 -7.46 24.89
CA LYS A 76 -14.26 -6.99 23.57
C LYS A 76 -15.43 -6.72 22.62
N TYR A 77 -16.48 -7.55 22.68
CA TYR A 77 -17.70 -7.34 21.92
C TYR A 77 -18.44 -6.06 22.37
N GLN A 78 -18.48 -5.80 23.68
CA GLN A 78 -19.03 -4.56 24.24
C GLN A 78 -18.18 -3.32 23.92
N GLU A 79 -16.90 -3.45 23.60
CA GLU A 79 -16.08 -2.32 23.13
C GLU A 79 -16.31 -2.01 21.65
N ASN A 80 -16.69 -3.03 20.86
CA ASN A 80 -17.02 -2.92 19.44
C ASN A 80 -18.52 -2.73 19.20
N ILE A 81 -19.19 -1.92 20.01
CA ILE A 81 -20.64 -1.61 19.83
C ILE A 81 -20.88 -0.72 18.60
N HIS A 82 -19.84 -0.11 18.03
CA HIS A 82 -19.99 0.77 16.89
C HIS A 82 -20.30 -0.05 15.64
N ASP A 83 -21.51 0.13 15.14
CA ASP A 83 -21.92 -0.44 13.88
C ASP A 83 -21.16 0.26 12.75
N HIS A 84 -20.43 -0.52 11.96
CA HIS A 84 -19.66 -0.06 10.81
C HIS A 84 -20.32 -0.44 9.48
N THR A 85 -21.58 -0.87 9.50
CA THR A 85 -22.34 -1.22 8.30
C THR A 85 -22.39 -0.07 7.29
N GLU A 86 -22.69 1.15 7.73
CA GLU A 86 -22.76 2.33 6.85
C GLU A 86 -21.43 2.61 6.15
N ALA A 87 -20.33 2.66 6.92
CA ALA A 87 -18.99 2.89 6.37
C ALA A 87 -18.56 1.75 5.41
N SER A 88 -18.97 0.52 5.69
CA SER A 88 -18.69 -0.64 4.84
C SER A 88 -19.48 -0.57 3.53
N VAL A 89 -20.74 -0.17 3.57
CA VAL A 89 -21.59 0.05 2.38
C VAL A 89 -21.04 1.19 1.52
N GLU A 90 -20.63 2.30 2.14
CA GLU A 90 -20.02 3.41 1.43
C GLU A 90 -18.69 3.01 0.76
N ALA A 91 -17.84 2.22 1.44
CA ALA A 91 -16.61 1.71 0.86
C ALA A 91 -16.88 0.80 -0.35
N LEU A 92 -17.90 -0.07 -0.28
CA LEU A 92 -18.33 -0.91 -1.39
C LEU A 92 -18.85 -0.07 -2.56
N GLN A 93 -19.64 0.97 -2.30
CA GLN A 93 -20.13 1.89 -3.33
C GLN A 93 -18.96 2.59 -4.04
N ARG A 94 -18.01 3.15 -3.30
CA ARG A 94 -16.81 3.79 -3.86
C ARG A 94 -15.97 2.81 -4.69
N LEU A 95 -15.83 1.56 -4.25
CA LEU A 95 -15.16 0.51 -5.05
C LEU A 95 -15.89 0.23 -6.37
N THR A 96 -17.23 0.23 -6.37
CA THR A 96 -18.01 0.07 -7.60
C THR A 96 -17.97 1.28 -8.53
N GLU A 97 -17.68 2.46 -8.00
CA GLU A 97 -17.58 3.72 -8.74
C GLU A 97 -16.19 3.93 -9.35
N LEU A 98 -15.13 3.40 -8.74
CA LEU A 98 -13.74 3.53 -9.22
C LEU A 98 -13.49 2.98 -10.64
N GLY A 99 -14.40 2.16 -11.18
CA GLY A 99 -14.34 1.64 -12.55
C GLY A 99 -15.39 2.23 -13.51
N LYS A 100 -16.28 3.11 -13.03
CA LYS A 100 -17.32 3.74 -13.84
C LYS A 100 -16.83 5.12 -14.30
N VAL A 101 -17.12 5.46 -15.54
CA VAL A 101 -16.92 6.83 -16.03
C VAL A 101 -18.05 7.68 -15.45
N ASP A 102 -17.71 8.81 -14.81
CA ASP A 102 -18.70 9.75 -14.28
C ASP A 102 -19.78 10.06 -15.33
N ASP A 103 -21.06 10.04 -14.92
CA ASP A 103 -22.19 10.21 -15.83
C ASP A 103 -22.09 11.51 -16.65
N LEU A 104 -21.61 12.60 -16.04
CA LEU A 104 -21.37 13.87 -16.73
C LEU A 104 -20.29 13.79 -17.81
N VAL A 105 -19.28 12.93 -17.63
CA VAL A 105 -18.21 12.69 -18.60
C VAL A 105 -18.73 11.76 -19.70
N ALA A 106 -19.49 10.73 -19.34
CA ALA A 106 -20.13 9.82 -20.29
C ALA A 106 -21.12 10.58 -21.20
N GLU A 107 -21.95 11.47 -20.64
CA GLU A 107 -22.84 12.36 -21.40
C GLU A 107 -22.05 13.30 -22.31
N LYS A 108 -20.95 13.91 -21.83
CA LYS A 108 -20.08 14.73 -22.68
C LYS A 108 -19.49 13.92 -23.83
N ILE A 109 -19.09 12.66 -23.63
CA ILE A 109 -18.58 11.80 -24.71
C ILE A 109 -19.71 11.51 -25.70
N LEU A 110 -20.90 11.13 -25.22
CA LEU A 110 -22.07 10.80 -26.04
C LEU A 110 -22.54 12.00 -26.87
N TYR A 111 -22.59 13.20 -26.28
CA TYR A 111 -23.15 14.40 -26.93
C TYR A 111 -22.11 15.29 -27.62
N LYS A 112 -20.81 15.21 -27.27
CA LYS A 112 -19.73 15.93 -27.97
C LYS A 112 -19.09 15.13 -29.10
N GLN A 113 -19.43 13.85 -29.25
CA GLN A 113 -19.24 13.13 -30.50
C GLN A 113 -20.55 13.11 -31.29
N PRO A 114 -20.95 14.21 -31.96
CA PRO A 114 -21.85 14.02 -33.09
C PRO A 114 -21.11 13.07 -34.03
N CYS A 115 -21.82 12.12 -34.63
CA CYS A 115 -21.31 11.14 -35.59
C CYS A 115 -20.65 11.79 -36.81
N LYS A 116 -19.56 12.53 -36.61
CA LYS A 116 -18.81 13.22 -37.65
C LYS A 116 -18.07 12.14 -38.39
N LEU A 117 -18.53 11.87 -39.60
CA LEU A 117 -17.76 11.08 -40.53
C LEU A 117 -16.48 11.86 -40.83
N SER A 118 -15.42 11.18 -41.23
CA SER A 118 -14.17 11.84 -41.67
C SER A 118 -14.38 12.89 -42.77
N ARG A 119 -15.51 12.81 -43.47
CA ARG A 119 -15.98 13.76 -44.49
C ARG A 119 -16.54 15.09 -43.94
N ASP A 120 -16.92 15.14 -42.66
CA ASP A 120 -17.51 16.33 -42.01
C ASP A 120 -16.44 17.22 -41.33
N VAL A 121 -15.19 16.80 -41.35
CA VAL A 121 -14.06 17.59 -40.84
C VAL A 121 -13.74 18.66 -41.87
N LYS A 122 -14.09 19.92 -41.56
CA LYS A 122 -13.64 21.06 -42.37
C LYS A 122 -12.13 21.20 -42.17
N GLU A 123 -11.35 21.00 -43.23
CA GLU A 123 -9.93 21.31 -43.24
C GLU A 123 -9.76 22.81 -43.01
N GLU A 124 -9.15 23.20 -41.88
CA GLU A 124 -8.80 24.59 -41.63
C GLU A 124 -7.72 24.98 -42.62
N VAL A 125 -8.08 25.81 -43.61
CA VAL A 125 -7.15 26.36 -44.59
C VAL A 125 -6.12 27.20 -43.82
N SER A 126 -4.89 26.69 -43.72
CA SER A 126 -3.80 27.39 -43.04
C SER A 126 -3.58 28.75 -43.70
N GLN A 127 -3.75 29.83 -42.93
CA GLN A 127 -3.44 31.17 -43.41
C GLN A 127 -1.94 31.27 -43.71
N PRO A 128 -1.53 32.00 -44.77
CA PRO A 128 -0.12 32.15 -45.08
C PRO A 128 0.60 32.81 -43.90
N VAL A 129 1.63 32.14 -43.40
CA VAL A 129 2.47 32.64 -42.30
C VAL A 129 3.11 33.95 -42.76
N LYS A 130 2.64 35.07 -42.24
CA LYS A 130 3.27 36.38 -42.45
C LYS A 130 4.55 36.41 -41.60
N SER A 131 5.70 36.48 -42.24
CA SER A 131 6.97 36.76 -41.54
C SER A 131 6.82 38.07 -40.78
N VAL A 132 7.21 38.06 -39.50
CA VAL A 132 7.19 39.26 -38.64
C VAL A 132 8.33 40.22 -39.01
N PHE A 133 9.38 39.72 -39.66
CA PHE A 133 10.55 40.52 -40.03
C PHE A 133 10.45 41.00 -41.47
N THR A 134 10.79 42.27 -41.65
CA THR A 134 10.94 42.92 -42.97
C THR A 134 12.40 42.99 -43.38
N GLU A 135 12.70 43.12 -44.67
CA GLU A 135 14.07 43.23 -45.18
C GLU A 135 14.84 44.40 -44.53
N ALA A 136 14.15 45.49 -44.21
CA ALA A 136 14.73 46.63 -43.50
C ALA A 136 15.21 46.30 -42.07
N ASP A 137 14.66 45.28 -41.43
CA ASP A 137 15.10 44.82 -40.11
C ASP A 137 16.42 44.05 -40.21
N PHE A 138 16.63 43.34 -41.32
CA PHE A 138 17.90 42.67 -41.60
C PHE A 138 19.04 43.66 -41.89
N ASP A 139 18.75 44.77 -42.60
CA ASP A 139 19.72 45.84 -42.83
C ASP A 139 20.20 46.51 -41.52
N LYS A 140 19.30 46.67 -40.55
CA LYS A 140 19.64 47.21 -39.23
C LYS A 140 20.48 46.21 -38.44
N PHE A 141 20.09 44.94 -38.45
CA PHE A 141 20.82 43.87 -37.78
C PHE A 141 22.25 43.74 -38.30
N GLU A 142 22.45 43.80 -39.62
CA GLU A 142 23.78 43.72 -40.23
C GLU A 142 24.69 44.87 -39.78
N LYS A 143 24.15 46.09 -39.64
CA LYS A 143 24.91 47.25 -39.17
C LYS A 143 25.29 47.14 -37.69
N GLU A 144 24.42 46.60 -36.85
CA GLU A 144 24.69 46.44 -35.41
C GLU A 144 25.69 45.32 -35.11
N TYR A 145 25.65 44.23 -35.88
CA TYR A 145 26.41 43.02 -35.57
C TYR A 145 27.62 42.75 -36.47
N ARG A 146 27.90 43.60 -37.47
CA ARG A 146 29.17 43.50 -38.20
C ARG A 146 30.33 43.87 -37.25
N PRO A 147 31.25 42.92 -36.94
CA PRO A 147 32.44 43.23 -36.18
C PRO A 147 33.35 44.17 -37.00
N LYS A 148 33.94 45.16 -36.33
CA LYS A 148 34.91 46.07 -36.96
C LYS A 148 36.19 45.35 -37.36
#